data_AF-A0A0S9LPK7-F1
#
_entry.id   AF-A0A0S9LPK7-F1
#
_cell.length_a   1.000
_cell.length_b   1.000
_cell.length_c   1.000
_cell.angle_alpha   90.00
_cell.angle_beta   90.00
_cell.angle_gamma   90.00
#
_symmetry.space_group_name_H-M   'P 1'
#
loop_
_entity.id
_entity.type
_entity.pdbx_description
1 polymer ?
#
loop_
_entity_poly.entity_id
_entity_poly.type
_entity_poly.pdbx_seq_one_letter_code
_entity_poly.pdbx_strand_id
1 'polypeptide(L)' 'MHRAVYRVALVTLLWGATLAGAADALPALQADARRTTVSGLSSGGFMAVQYAVAFSASVQGVGVVAGGPYRCAVTVG' A
#
# COMPACT_ATOMS: atom_id res chain seq x y z
N MET A 1 -10.57 -29.51 6.24
CA MET A 1 -9.58 -28.78 7.06
C MET A 1 -9.43 -27.33 6.63
N HIS A 2 -9.23 -27.04 5.32
CA HIS A 2 -9.21 -25.69 4.74
C HIS A 2 -10.42 -24.81 5.12
N ARG A 3 -11.66 -25.31 5.03
CA ARG A 3 -12.88 -24.53 5.35
C ARG A 3 -12.99 -24.09 6.83
N ALA A 4 -12.44 -24.87 7.76
CA ALA A 4 -12.46 -24.52 9.18
C ALA A 4 -11.43 -23.42 9.49
N VAL A 5 -10.25 -23.50 8.85
CA VAL A 5 -9.20 -22.47 8.94
C VAL A 5 -9.70 -21.13 8.39
N TYR A 6 -10.36 -21.13 7.21
CA TYR A 6 -10.93 -19.89 6.64
C TYR A 6 -11.99 -19.27 7.56
N ARG A 7 -12.84 -20.07 8.21
CA ARG A 7 -13.88 -19.56 9.12
C ARG A 7 -13.28 -18.96 10.39
N VAL A 8 -12.28 -19.60 10.99
CA VAL A 8 -11.56 -19.05 12.15
C VAL A 8 -10.86 -17.75 11.77
N ALA A 9 -10.18 -17.70 10.62
CA ALA A 9 -9.53 -16.49 10.12
C ALA A 9 -10.52 -15.34 9.87
N LEU A 10 -11.70 -15.64 9.33
CA LEU A 10 -12.76 -14.65 9.11
C LEU A 10 -13.31 -14.08 10.41
N VAL A 11 -13.52 -14.94 11.42
CA VAL A 11 -13.98 -14.52 12.76
C VAL A 11 -12.92 -13.67 13.46
N THR A 12 -11.63 -14.02 13.36
CA THR A 12 -10.55 -13.19 13.92
C THR A 12 -10.41 -11.84 13.22
N LEU A 13 -10.63 -11.77 11.91
CA LEU A 13 -10.57 -10.51 11.16
C LEU A 13 -11.72 -9.57 11.54
N LEU A 14 -12.93 -10.11 11.70
CA LEU A 14 -14.14 -9.37 12.07
C LEU A 14 -14.06 -8.81 13.50
N TRP A 15 -13.44 -9.54 14.43
CA TRP A 15 -13.24 -9.08 15.81
C TRP A 15 -12.16 -7.97 15.90
N GLY A 16 -11.12 -8.02 15.06
CA GLY A 16 -10.09 -6.98 15.03
C GLY A 16 -10.62 -5.62 14.55
N ALA A 17 -11.60 -5.62 13.63
CA ALA A 17 -12.17 -4.41 13.07
C ALA A 17 -12.94 -3.55 14.10
N THR A 18 -13.53 -4.17 15.13
CA THR A 18 -14.29 -3.43 16.17
C THR A 18 -13.39 -2.74 17.20
N LEU A 19 -12.08 -3.01 17.21
CA LEU A 19 -11.10 -2.39 18.10
C LEU A 19 -10.28 -1.29 17.43
N ALA A 20 -10.55 -0.98 16.16
CA ALA A 20 -9.90 0.12 15.46
C ALA A 20 -10.42 1.46 16.02
N GLY A 21 -9.78 1.96 17.09
CA GLY A 21 -9.92 3.34 17.50
C GLY A 21 -9.55 4.26 16.33
N ALA A 22 -10.32 5.33 16.13
CA ALA A 22 -9.98 6.33 15.14
C ALA A 22 -8.59 6.90 15.49
N ALA A 23 -7.63 6.75 14.57
CA ALA A 23 -6.33 7.38 14.73
C ALA A 23 -6.51 8.89 14.71
N ASP A 24 -5.79 9.60 15.59
CA ASP A 24 -5.73 11.05 15.53
C ASP A 24 -5.24 11.50 14.14
N ALA A 25 -5.76 12.64 13.69
CA ALA A 25 -5.30 13.23 12.44
C ALA A 25 -3.80 13.52 12.54
N LEU A 26 -3.05 13.13 11.51
CA LEU A 26 -1.62 13.42 11.42
C LEU A 26 -1.42 14.96 11.43
N PRO A 27 -0.44 15.47 12.19
CA PRO A 27 -0.13 16.90 12.20
C PRO A 27 0.33 17.33 10.80
N ALA A 28 -0.06 18.54 10.38
CA ALA A 28 0.41 19.10 9.11
C ALA A 28 1.84 19.65 9.25
N LEU A 29 2.77 19.12 8.44
CA LEU A 29 4.18 19.55 8.46
C LEU A 29 4.51 20.71 7.49
N GLN A 30 3.50 21.27 6.79
CA GLN A 30 3.70 22.33 5.78
C GLN A 30 4.71 21.98 4.67
N ALA A 31 4.81 20.69 4.30
CA ALA A 31 5.69 20.24 3.23
C ALA A 31 5.16 20.68 1.86
N ASP A 32 6.08 21.06 0.95
CA ASP A 32 5.75 21.34 -0.45
C ASP A 32 5.41 20.04 -1.19
N ALA A 33 4.12 19.80 -1.42
CA ALA A 33 3.63 18.62 -2.13
C ALA A 33 4.22 18.49 -3.55
N ARG A 34 4.63 19.58 -4.19
CA ARG A 34 5.24 19.54 -5.54
C ARG A 34 6.66 18.99 -5.54
N ARG A 35 7.27 18.82 -4.36
CA ARG A 35 8.60 18.25 -4.16
C ARG A 35 8.55 16.88 -3.49
N THR A 36 7.39 16.25 -3.44
CA THR A 36 7.25 14.91 -2.89
C THR A 36 7.76 13.87 -3.89
N THR A 37 8.57 12.94 -3.41
CA THR A 37 9.01 11.76 -4.17
C THR A 37 8.64 10.49 -3.40
N VAL A 38 8.45 9.37 -4.10
CA VAL A 38 8.19 8.07 -3.47
C VAL A 38 9.31 7.10 -3.83
N SER A 39 9.83 6.36 -2.86
CA SER A 39 10.82 5.33 -3.12
C SER A 39 10.54 4.05 -2.34
N GLY A 40 11.01 2.91 -2.84
CA GLY A 40 10.86 1.65 -2.13
C GLY A 40 11.79 0.54 -2.58
N LEU A 41 11.97 -0.45 -1.70
CA LEU A 41 12.72 -1.68 -1.95
C LEU A 41 11.80 -2.90 -2.01
N SER A 42 12.12 -3.91 -2.83
CA SER A 42 11.38 -5.18 -2.88
C SER A 42 9.88 -4.97 -3.10
N SER A 43 9.01 -5.49 -2.23
CA SER A 43 7.56 -5.22 -2.24
C SER A 43 7.22 -3.73 -2.21
N GLY A 44 8.02 -2.91 -1.51
CA GLY A 44 7.92 -1.46 -1.54
C GLY A 44 8.33 -0.85 -2.88
N GLY A 45 9.27 -1.48 -3.60
CA GLY A 45 9.64 -1.09 -4.96
C GLY A 45 8.51 -1.34 -5.96
N PHE A 46 7.81 -2.48 -5.84
CA PHE A 46 6.57 -2.71 -6.60
C PHE A 46 5.51 -1.66 -6.26
N MET A 47 5.30 -1.35 -4.97
CA MET A 47 4.35 -0.32 -4.55
C MET A 47 4.71 1.06 -5.14
N ALA A 48 5.99 1.43 -5.12
CA ALA A 48 6.46 2.69 -5.67
C ALA A 48 6.11 2.81 -7.17
N VAL A 49 6.27 1.74 -7.95
CA VAL A 49 5.84 1.68 -9.37
C VAL A 49 4.31 1.80 -9.51
N GLN A 50 3.55 1.09 -8.69
CA GLN A 50 2.08 1.18 -8.71
C GLN A 50 1.60 2.61 -8.39
N TYR A 51 2.22 3.26 -7.40
CA TYR A 51 1.94 4.65 -7.04
C TYR A 51 2.31 5.60 -8.18
N ALA A 52 3.47 5.41 -8.82
CA ALA A 52 3.92 6.20 -9.96
C ALA A 52 2.87 6.22 -11.09
N VAL A 53 2.21 5.09 -11.34
CA VAL A 53 1.17 5.00 -12.39
C VAL A 53 -0.15 5.58 -11.91
N ALA A 54 -0.63 5.19 -10.72
CA ALA A 54 -1.96 5.57 -10.24
C ALA A 54 -2.06 7.05 -9.80
N PHE A 55 -0.96 7.63 -9.33
CA PHE A 55 -0.90 8.97 -8.73
C PHE A 55 0.26 9.79 -9.29
N SER A 56 0.61 9.61 -10.56
CA SER A 56 1.75 10.30 -11.21
C SER A 56 1.79 11.81 -10.96
N ALA A 57 0.63 12.48 -10.97
CA ALA A 57 0.55 13.92 -10.76
C ALA A 57 0.88 14.39 -9.33
N SER A 58 0.90 13.49 -8.33
CA SER A 58 1.18 13.85 -6.93
C SER A 58 2.65 13.74 -6.53
N VAL A 59 3.53 13.24 -7.41
CA VAL A 59 4.95 13.05 -7.12
C VAL A 59 5.83 13.67 -8.20
N GLN A 60 6.94 14.26 -7.77
CA GLN A 60 7.98 14.79 -8.65
C GLN A 60 8.83 13.67 -9.27
N GLY A 61 8.92 12.52 -8.61
CA GLY A 61 9.74 11.41 -9.06
C GLY A 61 9.58 10.16 -8.18
N VAL A 62 10.03 9.03 -8.72
CA VAL A 62 9.95 7.72 -8.05
C VAL A 62 11.27 6.96 -8.13
N GLY A 63 11.70 6.39 -7.00
CA GLY A 63 12.90 5.55 -6.89
C GLY A 63 12.57 4.08 -6.59
N VAL A 64 13.08 3.15 -7.39
CA VAL A 64 12.72 1.73 -7.28
C VAL A 64 13.97 0.88 -7.15
N VAL A 65 14.06 0.09 -6.08
CA VAL A 65 15.17 -0.85 -5.85
C VAL A 65 14.61 -2.26 -5.70
N ALA A 66 15.09 -3.22 -6.49
CA ALA A 66 14.63 -4.62 -6.43
C ALA A 66 13.09 -4.78 -6.49
N GLY A 67 12.38 -3.86 -7.14
CA GLY A 67 10.95 -3.96 -7.42
C GLY A 67 10.69 -4.63 -8.77
N GLY A 68 9.62 -4.22 -9.46
CA GLY A 68 9.36 -4.70 -10.81
C GLY A 68 8.24 -3.92 -11.52
N PRO A 69 7.88 -4.33 -12.75
CA PRO A 69 6.98 -3.57 -13.61
C PRO A 69 5.56 -3.42 -13.04
N TYR A 70 4.87 -2.37 -13.47
CA TYR A 70 3.45 -2.19 -13.21
C TYR A 70 2.68 -3.44 -13.66
N ARG A 71 1.76 -3.92 -12.81
CA ARG A 71 0.96 -5.14 -13.04
C ARG A 71 1.75 -6.46 -13.19
N CYS A 72 2.96 -6.58 -12.67
CA CYS A 72 3.78 -7.80 -12.80
C CYS A 72 3.11 -9.10 -12.34
N ALA A 73 2.17 -9.04 -11.40
CA ALA A 73 1.50 -10.19 -10.78
C ALA A 73 -0.01 -10.16 -11.01
N VAL A 74 -0.48 -9.47 -12.04
CA VAL A 74 -1.89 -9.56 -12.43
C VAL A 74 -2.13 -10.91 -13.10
N THR A 75 -2.83 -11.79 -12.41
CA THR A 75 -3.40 -12.99 -13.03
C THR A 75 -4.59 -12.57 -13.87
N VAL A 76 -4.51 -12.76 -15.19
CA VAL A 76 -5.70 -12.77 -16.04
C VAL A 76 -6.39 -14.11 -15.82
N GLY A 77 -7.62 -14.07 -15.32
CA GLY A 77 -8.50 -15.24 -15.20
C GLY A 77 -9.15 -15.54 -16.54
#